data_AF-A0A971FE24-F1
#
_entry.id   AF-A0A971FE24-F1
#
_cell.length_a   1.000
_cell.length_b   1.000
_cell.length_c   1.000
_cell.angle_alpha   90.00
_cell.angle_beta   90.00
_cell.angle_gamma   90.00
#
_symmetry.space_group_name_H-M   'P 1'
#
loop_
_entity.id
_entity.type
_entity.pdbx_description
1 polymer ?
#
loop_
_entity_poly.entity_id
_entity_poly.type
_entity_poly.pdbx_seq_one_letter_code
_entity_poly.pdbx_strand_id
1 'polypeptide(L)'
;MTGRNNISLTTPLEGAPVSHFRLREFENAEGLAMVHASALDSLERVRRDLCALYGETVHIIITGAVRTRADNERLAARYGWTDEGGRVARQSRHLTEFGGIAADLVARTARMRAPVPQHVLGMVCRRYFDWVKDDYKDGHVHADNRERAR
;
A
#
# COMPACT_ATOMS: atom_id res chain seq x y z
N MET A 1 1.10 -21.85 -11.73
CA MET A 1 2.23 -21.71 -10.80
C MET A 1 1.69 -21.75 -9.38
N THR A 2 1.98 -22.82 -8.65
CA THR A 2 1.73 -22.93 -7.21
C THR A 2 2.73 -22.06 -6.44
N GLY A 3 2.27 -21.20 -5.54
CA GLY A 3 3.08 -20.74 -4.39
C GLY A 3 4.05 -19.57 -4.55
N ARG A 4 3.80 -18.53 -5.37
CA ARG A 4 4.64 -17.31 -5.30
C ARG A 4 4.33 -16.49 -4.05
N ASN A 5 5.37 -16.16 -3.27
CA ASN A 5 5.42 -15.27 -2.11
C ASN A 5 4.26 -15.34 -1.10
N ASN A 6 3.56 -16.47 -1.00
CA ASN A 6 2.41 -16.62 -0.13
C ASN A 6 2.85 -16.93 1.32
N ILE A 7 3.70 -16.06 1.87
CA ILE A 7 4.22 -16.13 3.22
C ILE A 7 3.69 -14.95 4.03
N SER A 8 3.40 -15.19 5.30
CA SER A 8 3.01 -14.14 6.23
C SER A 8 4.18 -13.20 6.53
N LEU A 9 3.90 -11.91 6.56
CA LEU A 9 4.83 -10.89 7.02
C LEU A 9 4.52 -10.56 8.47
N THR A 10 5.56 -10.50 9.31
CA THR A 10 5.43 -10.18 10.73
C THR A 10 6.18 -8.90 11.05
N THR A 11 5.56 -8.01 11.82
CA THR A 11 6.20 -6.79 12.35
C THR A 11 5.78 -6.56 13.80
N PRO A 12 6.60 -5.94 14.66
CA PRO A 12 6.15 -5.53 15.99
C PRO A 12 5.18 -4.36 15.90
N LEU A 13 4.04 -4.45 16.58
CA LEU A 13 3.11 -3.35 16.83
C LEU A 13 2.86 -3.27 18.34
N GLU A 14 3.24 -2.16 18.96
CA GLU A 14 3.10 -1.95 20.42
C GLU A 14 3.72 -3.06 21.27
N GLY A 15 4.86 -3.60 20.81
CA GLY A 15 5.60 -4.67 21.51
C GLY A 15 5.06 -6.08 21.26
N ALA A 16 3.95 -6.24 20.53
CA ALA A 16 3.41 -7.54 20.15
C ALA A 16 3.66 -7.85 18.66
N PRO A 17 3.96 -9.11 18.28
CA PRO A 17 4.04 -9.49 16.87
C PRO A 17 2.65 -9.49 16.24
N VAL A 18 2.51 -8.81 15.10
CA VAL A 18 1.30 -8.85 14.27
C VAL A 18 1.64 -9.32 12.86
N SER A 19 0.67 -9.96 12.19
CA SER A 19 0.86 -10.58 10.88
C SER A 19 -0.44 -10.60 10.08
N HIS A 20 -0.86 -9.44 9.56
CA HIS A 20 -2.10 -9.33 8.76
C HIS A 20 -1.87 -9.30 7.25
N PHE A 21 -0.62 -9.11 6.81
CA PHE A 21 -0.25 -9.06 5.40
C PHE A 21 0.60 -10.26 5.01
N ARG A 22 0.57 -10.60 3.72
CA ARG A 22 1.42 -11.60 3.08
C ARG A 22 2.31 -10.94 2.04
N LEU A 23 3.50 -11.49 1.81
CA LEU A 23 4.45 -10.93 0.85
C LEU A 23 3.88 -10.84 -0.58
N ARG A 24 3.03 -11.81 -0.97
CA ARG A 24 2.34 -11.83 -2.27
C ARG A 24 1.47 -10.58 -2.53
N GLU A 25 1.02 -9.89 -1.49
CA GLU A 25 0.20 -8.69 -1.64
C GLU A 25 1.02 -7.50 -2.16
N PHE A 26 2.34 -7.58 -2.05
CA PHE A 26 3.28 -6.57 -2.54
C PHE A 26 3.95 -6.98 -3.85
N GLU A 27 3.50 -8.08 -4.47
CA GLU A 27 4.08 -8.66 -5.67
C GLU A 27 3.63 -7.92 -6.94
N ASN A 28 4.55 -7.62 -7.85
CA ASN A 28 4.24 -7.14 -9.19
C ASN A 28 3.86 -8.31 -10.12
N ALA A 29 3.47 -8.02 -11.37
CA ALA A 29 3.04 -9.05 -12.33
C ALA A 29 4.13 -10.09 -12.67
N GLU A 30 5.41 -9.76 -12.49
CA GLU A 30 6.55 -10.63 -12.81
C GLU A 30 6.96 -11.53 -11.63
N GLY A 31 6.50 -11.22 -10.42
CA GLY A 31 6.80 -11.99 -9.21
C GLY A 31 7.75 -11.32 -8.22
N LEU A 32 8.19 -10.10 -8.51
CA LEU A 32 8.98 -9.30 -7.59
C LEU A 32 8.07 -8.78 -6.49
N ALA A 33 8.39 -9.10 -5.23
CA ALA A 33 7.75 -8.52 -4.06
C ALA A 33 8.79 -7.77 -3.23
N MET A 34 8.45 -6.57 -2.79
CA MET A 34 9.32 -5.72 -1.98
C MET A 34 8.48 -4.86 -1.06
N VAL A 35 8.81 -4.85 0.22
CA VAL A 35 8.15 -4.02 1.22
C VAL A 35 9.18 -3.60 2.26
N HIS A 36 9.25 -2.31 2.53
CA HIS A 36 10.10 -1.78 3.59
C HIS A 36 9.43 -1.99 4.96
N ALA A 37 10.24 -2.20 6.01
CA ALA A 37 9.72 -2.42 7.37
C ALA A 37 8.81 -1.28 7.85
N SER A 38 9.18 -0.03 7.57
CA SER A 38 8.35 1.13 7.94
C SER A 38 7.00 1.17 7.23
N ALA A 39 6.94 0.76 5.95
CA ALA A 39 5.69 0.67 5.21
C ALA A 39 4.77 -0.41 5.81
N LEU A 40 5.33 -1.57 6.19
CA LEU A 40 4.59 -2.63 6.86
C LEU A 40 4.06 -2.19 8.24
N ASP A 41 4.87 -1.54 9.08
CA ASP A 41 4.43 -0.96 10.36
C ASP A 41 3.30 0.07 10.15
N SER A 42 3.44 0.94 9.16
CA SER A 42 2.43 1.96 8.85
C SER A 42 1.10 1.33 8.42
N LEU A 43 1.14 0.28 7.59
CA LEU A 43 -0.06 -0.46 7.19
C LEU A 43 -0.74 -1.15 8.37
N GLU A 44 0.02 -1.75 9.29
CA GLU A 44 -0.53 -2.39 10.48
C GLU A 44 -1.20 -1.38 11.43
N ARG A 45 -0.60 -0.19 11.60
CA ARG A 45 -1.20 0.92 12.35
C ARG A 45 -2.48 1.44 11.71
N VAL A 46 -2.49 1.63 10.39
CA VAL A 46 -3.71 2.01 9.65
C VAL A 46 -4.80 0.97 9.85
N ARG A 47 -4.46 -0.33 9.75
CA ARG A 47 -5.42 -1.42 9.93
C ARG A 47 -6.04 -1.38 11.32
N ARG A 48 -5.22 -1.24 12.36
CA ARG A 48 -5.66 -1.13 13.76
C ARG A 48 -6.62 0.04 13.95
N ASP A 49 -6.26 1.23 13.49
CA ASP A 49 -7.06 2.43 13.66
C ASP A 49 -8.39 2.36 12.90
N LEU A 50 -8.40 1.76 11.71
CA LEU A 50 -9.64 1.50 10.99
C LEU A 50 -10.52 0.48 11.71
N CYS A 51 -9.93 -0.58 12.29
CA CYS A 51 -10.71 -1.54 13.07
C CYS A 51 -11.36 -0.89 14.30
N ALA A 52 -10.61 -0.03 15.00
CA ALA A 52 -11.14 0.74 16.12
C ALA A 52 -12.26 1.69 15.68
N LEU A 53 -12.08 2.40 14.56
CA LEU A 53 -13.06 3.35 14.03
C LEU A 53 -14.38 2.68 13.62
N TYR A 54 -14.31 1.51 13.00
CA TYR A 54 -15.49 0.80 12.50
C TYR A 54 -16.11 -0.17 13.53
N GLY A 55 -15.44 -0.41 14.66
CA GLY A 55 -15.87 -1.40 15.66
C GLY A 55 -15.89 -2.83 15.15
N GLU A 56 -15.20 -3.11 14.03
CA GLU A 56 -15.10 -4.43 13.42
C GLU A 56 -13.80 -4.56 12.62
N THR A 57 -13.45 -5.78 12.22
CA THR A 57 -12.28 -6.01 11.37
C THR A 57 -12.42 -5.25 10.06
N VAL A 58 -11.40 -4.45 9.72
CA VAL A 58 -11.22 -3.85 8.41
C VAL A 58 -10.08 -4.55 7.69
N HIS A 59 -10.35 -4.98 6.46
CA HIS A 59 -9.34 -5.50 5.54
C HIS A 59 -8.75 -4.36 4.74
N ILE A 60 -7.43 -4.24 4.76
CA ILE A 60 -6.67 -3.43 3.81
C ILE A 60 -6.31 -4.33 2.63
N ILE A 61 -6.47 -3.83 1.42
CA ILE A 61 -6.18 -4.55 0.18
C ILE A 61 -5.15 -3.72 -0.58
N ILE A 62 -3.97 -4.30 -0.78
CA ILE A 62 -2.91 -3.68 -1.59
C ILE A 62 -3.28 -3.86 -3.06
N THR A 63 -3.43 -2.75 -3.77
CA THR A 63 -3.72 -2.70 -5.21
C THR A 63 -2.48 -2.42 -6.05
N GLY A 64 -1.39 -1.98 -5.43
CA GLY A 64 -0.08 -1.79 -6.04
C GLY A 64 0.99 -1.54 -4.98
N ALA A 65 2.22 -2.02 -5.20
CA ALA A 65 3.31 -1.88 -4.23
C ALA A 65 4.66 -1.64 -4.91
N VAL A 66 5.31 -2.67 -5.46
CA VAL A 66 6.59 -2.52 -6.16
C VAL A 66 6.40 -2.49 -7.68
N ARG A 67 7.24 -1.72 -8.37
CA ARG A 67 7.31 -1.64 -9.84
C ARG A 67 8.78 -1.61 -10.26
N THR A 68 9.13 -2.37 -11.27
CA THR A 68 10.39 -2.18 -11.99
C THR A 68 10.31 -0.92 -12.86
N ARG A 69 11.46 -0.46 -13.39
CA ARG A 69 11.47 0.61 -14.42
C ARG A 69 10.65 0.21 -15.64
N ALA A 70 10.80 -1.04 -16.11
CA ALA A 70 10.05 -1.59 -17.24
C ALA A 70 8.54 -1.64 -16.96
N ASP A 71 8.11 -2.03 -15.74
CA ASP A 71 6.69 -1.95 -15.34
C ASP A 71 6.16 -0.52 -15.46
N ASN A 72 6.94 0.45 -14.96
CA ASN A 72 6.53 1.85 -14.92
C ASN A 72 6.43 2.43 -16.35
N GLU A 73 7.37 2.08 -17.24
CA GLU A 73 7.33 2.44 -18.66
C GLU A 73 6.12 1.83 -19.38
N ARG A 74 5.79 0.56 -19.11
CA ARG A 74 4.59 -0.09 -19.66
C ARG A 74 3.30 0.61 -19.20
N LEU A 75 3.24 1.00 -17.92
CA LEU A 75 2.11 1.77 -17.40
C LEU A 75 2.02 3.16 -18.05
N ALA A 76 3.14 3.83 -18.24
CA ALA A 76 3.18 5.13 -18.90
C ALA A 76 2.75 5.04 -20.37
N ALA A 77 3.09 3.97 -21.08
CA ALA A 77 2.61 3.74 -22.44
C ALA A 77 1.07 3.60 -22.49
N ARG A 78 0.44 3.10 -21.42
CA ARG A 78 -1.01 2.91 -21.34
C ARG A 78 -1.76 4.15 -20.83
N TYR A 79 -1.19 4.87 -19.86
CA TYR A 79 -1.89 5.93 -19.12
C TYR A 79 -1.29 7.33 -19.31
N GLY A 80 -0.17 7.44 -20.02
CA GLY A 80 0.61 8.67 -20.13
C GLY A 80 1.50 8.92 -18.91
N TRP A 81 2.58 9.67 -19.13
CA TRP A 81 3.39 10.22 -18.03
C TRP A 81 2.68 11.40 -17.38
N THR A 82 2.80 11.50 -16.06
CA THR A 82 2.23 12.57 -15.27
C THR A 82 3.05 12.76 -14.00
N ASP A 83 3.83 13.84 -13.95
CA ASP A 83 4.70 14.12 -12.80
C ASP A 83 3.98 14.90 -11.69
N GLU A 84 2.74 15.37 -11.93
CA GLU A 84 1.88 16.09 -10.97
C GLU A 84 0.85 15.17 -10.27
N GLY A 85 1.32 14.03 -9.75
CA GLY A 85 0.47 13.15 -8.93
C GLY A 85 -0.59 12.34 -9.69
N GLY A 86 -0.47 12.19 -11.01
CA GLY A 86 -1.32 11.26 -11.75
C GLY A 86 -0.90 9.79 -11.59
N ARG A 87 -1.44 8.90 -12.43
CA ARG A 87 -1.29 7.43 -12.29
C ARG A 87 0.15 6.91 -12.45
N VAL A 88 1.00 7.63 -13.19
CA VAL A 88 2.37 7.18 -13.52
C VAL A 88 3.33 8.36 -13.57
N ALA A 89 4.25 8.43 -12.60
CA ALA A 89 5.32 9.43 -12.54
C ALA A 89 6.69 8.80 -12.82
N ARG A 90 7.63 9.57 -13.38
CA ARG A 90 9.00 9.07 -13.64
C ARG A 90 9.75 8.74 -12.35
N GLN A 91 9.44 9.47 -11.28
CA GLN A 91 9.99 9.31 -9.93
C GLN A 91 8.94 8.69 -8.99
N SER A 92 8.22 7.68 -9.50
CA SER A 92 7.22 6.95 -8.73
C SER A 92 7.84 6.24 -7.53
N ARG A 93 7.25 6.41 -6.34
CA ARG A 93 7.73 5.78 -5.10
C ARG A 93 7.54 4.27 -5.04
N HIS A 94 6.81 3.70 -6.00
CA HIS A 94 6.72 2.25 -6.20
C HIS A 94 7.99 1.65 -6.83
N LEU A 95 8.87 2.48 -7.41
CA LEU A 95 10.06 1.97 -8.09
C LEU A 95 11.00 1.24 -7.12
N THR A 96 11.60 0.16 -7.60
CA THR A 96 12.52 -0.69 -6.82
C THR A 96 13.66 0.07 -6.15
N GLU A 97 14.15 1.14 -6.76
CA GLU A 97 15.21 1.99 -6.21
C GLU A 97 14.84 2.66 -4.87
N PHE A 98 13.54 2.77 -4.58
CA PHE A 98 13.03 3.31 -3.32
C PHE A 98 12.75 2.25 -2.26
N GLY A 99 13.03 0.96 -2.52
CA GLY A 99 13.05 -0.07 -1.48
C GLY A 99 11.68 -0.55 -0.98
N GLY A 100 10.60 -0.37 -1.75
CA GLY A 100 9.27 -0.87 -1.38
C GLY A 100 8.59 -0.05 -0.27
N ILE A 101 8.77 1.27 -0.31
CA ILE A 101 8.23 2.21 0.69
C ILE A 101 6.79 2.68 0.40
N ALA A 102 6.25 2.36 -0.76
CA ALA A 102 4.96 2.85 -1.24
C ALA A 102 3.94 1.74 -1.44
N ALA A 103 2.67 2.06 -1.19
CA ALA A 103 1.54 1.19 -1.45
C ALA A 103 0.34 2.00 -1.98
N ASP A 104 -0.32 1.46 -2.99
CA ASP A 104 -1.67 1.83 -3.39
C ASP A 104 -2.61 0.85 -2.66
N LEU A 105 -3.62 1.36 -1.98
CA LEU A 105 -4.53 0.54 -1.18
C LEU A 105 -5.98 1.01 -1.21
N VAL A 106 -6.87 0.05 -0.98
CA VAL A 106 -8.28 0.26 -0.62
C VAL A 106 -8.59 -0.49 0.67
N ALA A 107 -9.71 -0.18 1.32
CA ALA A 107 -10.13 -0.87 2.53
C ALA A 107 -11.63 -1.20 2.51
N ARG A 108 -12.00 -2.27 3.21
CA ARG A 108 -13.40 -2.70 3.37
C ARG A 108 -13.64 -3.35 4.73
N THR A 109 -14.84 -3.18 5.28
CA THR A 109 -15.26 -3.86 6.50
C THR A 109 -15.39 -5.37 6.26
N ALA A 110 -15.09 -6.19 7.25
CA ALA A 110 -15.09 -7.65 7.10
C ALA A 110 -16.50 -8.22 7.02
N ARG A 111 -17.43 -7.73 7.85
CA ARG A 111 -18.78 -8.28 7.98
C ARG A 111 -19.63 -8.04 6.74
N MET A 112 -19.67 -6.80 6.27
CA MET A 112 -20.54 -6.40 5.15
C MET A 112 -19.80 -6.25 3.83
N ARG A 113 -18.46 -6.35 3.85
CA ARG A 113 -17.60 -6.00 2.70
C ARG A 113 -17.86 -4.60 2.17
N ALA A 114 -18.35 -3.71 3.03
CA ALA A 114 -18.64 -2.33 2.66
C ALA A 114 -17.31 -1.58 2.48
N PRO A 115 -17.16 -0.78 1.40
CA PRO A 115 -15.94 -0.01 1.19
C PRO A 115 -15.77 1.03 2.29
N VAL A 116 -14.54 1.20 2.76
CA VAL A 116 -14.14 2.37 3.56
C VAL A 116 -14.02 3.54 2.58
N PRO A 117 -14.68 4.70 2.82
CA PRO A 117 -14.55 5.85 1.93
C PRO A 117 -13.09 6.29 1.78
N GLN A 118 -12.70 6.62 0.56
CA GLN A 118 -11.31 6.97 0.21
C GLN A 118 -10.72 8.07 1.13
N HIS A 119 -11.49 9.14 1.38
CA HIS A 119 -11.07 10.23 2.27
C HIS A 119 -10.90 9.78 3.73
N VAL A 120 -11.70 8.81 4.21
CA VAL A 120 -11.54 8.23 5.56
C VAL A 120 -10.25 7.42 5.62
N LEU A 121 -10.01 6.56 4.63
CA LEU A 121 -8.76 5.79 4.54
C LEU A 121 -7.55 6.71 4.47
N GLY A 122 -7.58 7.73 3.60
CA GLY A 122 -6.51 8.71 3.45
C GLY A 122 -6.24 9.50 4.73
N MET A 123 -7.28 9.91 5.46
CA MET A 123 -7.15 10.57 6.76
C MET A 123 -6.39 9.71 7.78
N VAL A 124 -6.70 8.41 7.85
CA VAL A 124 -6.00 7.49 8.75
C VAL A 124 -4.58 7.24 8.27
N CYS A 125 -4.35 7.05 6.96
CA CYS A 125 -3.02 6.90 6.38
C CYS A 125 -2.08 8.06 6.74
N ARG A 126 -2.56 9.31 6.72
CA ARG A 126 -1.75 10.51 7.04
C ARG A 126 -1.18 10.54 8.46
N ARG A 127 -1.67 9.69 9.37
CA ARG A 127 -1.12 9.57 10.73
C ARG A 127 0.20 8.81 10.76
N TYR A 128 0.45 7.97 9.76
CA TYR A 128 1.54 6.98 9.79
C TYR A 128 2.46 7.05 8.58
N PHE A 129 1.95 7.48 7.43
CA PHE A 129 2.73 7.67 6.22
C PHE A 129 3.21 9.11 6.06
N ASP A 130 4.41 9.28 5.49
CA ASP A 130 5.01 10.60 5.27
C ASP A 130 4.31 11.37 4.14
N TRP A 131 3.80 10.67 3.13
CA TRP A 131 3.03 11.26 2.04
C TRP A 131 1.81 10.40 1.70
N VAL A 132 0.68 11.05 1.46
CA VAL A 132 -0.60 10.40 1.12
C VAL A 132 -1.35 11.19 0.06
N LYS A 133 -1.90 10.49 -0.93
CA LYS A 133 -2.85 11.02 -1.91
C LYS A 133 -4.08 10.13 -2.00
N ASP A 134 -5.25 10.71 -1.84
CA ASP A 134 -6.52 10.03 -1.62
C ASP A 134 -7.68 10.61 -2.46
N ASP A 135 -7.38 11.12 -3.64
CA ASP A 135 -8.33 11.73 -4.58
C ASP A 135 -8.26 11.06 -5.98
N TYR A 136 -7.66 9.87 -6.08
CA TYR A 136 -7.64 9.09 -7.32
C TYR A 136 -9.06 8.66 -7.73
N LYS A 137 -9.38 8.81 -9.02
CA LYS A 137 -10.72 8.57 -9.58
C LYS A 137 -11.25 7.14 -9.42
N ASP A 138 -10.36 6.15 -9.29
CA ASP A 138 -10.69 4.74 -9.07
C ASP A 138 -10.78 4.37 -7.58
N GLY A 139 -10.64 5.36 -6.68
CA GLY A 139 -10.93 5.22 -5.26
C GLY A 139 -9.78 4.67 -4.41
N HIS A 140 -8.60 4.38 -4.98
CA HIS A 140 -7.44 3.96 -4.19
C HIS A 140 -6.77 5.13 -3.48
N VAL A 141 -6.09 4.84 -2.39
CA VAL A 141 -5.20 5.76 -1.69
C VAL A 141 -3.77 5.34 -1.97
N HIS A 142 -2.94 6.27 -2.41
CA HIS A 142 -1.50 6.10 -2.43
C HIS A 142 -0.92 6.58 -1.10
N ALA A 143 0.00 5.82 -0.53
CA ALA A 143 0.73 6.21 0.67
C ALA A 143 2.19 5.73 0.60
N ASP A 144 3.14 6.58 1.00
CA ASP A 144 4.57 6.25 0.98
C ASP A 144 5.38 6.84 2.16
N ASN A 145 6.47 6.16 2.54
CA ASN A 145 7.35 6.51 3.66
C ASN A 145 8.73 7.00 3.16
N ARG A 146 8.90 8.31 3.00
CA ARG A 146 10.12 8.95 2.44
C ARG A 146 11.20 9.23 3.48
N GLU A 147 10.78 9.52 4.70
CA GLU A 147 11.63 9.90 5.81
C GLU A 147 11.78 8.72 6.76
N ARG A 148 10.68 8.02 7.06
CA ARG A 148 10.66 6.83 7.93
C ARG A 148 11.39 5.61 7.37
N ALA A 149 11.76 5.64 6.10
CA ALA A 149 12.50 4.56 5.43
C ALA A 149 13.99 4.84 5.28
N ARG A 150 14.50 5.94 5.85
CA ARG A 150 15.92 6.28 5.86
C ARG A 150 16.67 5.61 7.01
#